data_AF-A0A4Y2KH90-F1
#
_entry.id   AF-A0A4Y2KH90-F1
#
_cell.length_a   1.000
_cell.length_b   1.000
_cell.length_c   1.000
_cell.angle_alpha   90.00
_cell.angle_beta   90.00
_cell.angle_gamma   90.00
#
_symmetry.space_group_name_H-M   'P 1'
#
loop_
_entity.id
_entity.type
_entity.pdbx_description
1 polymer ?
#
loop_
_entity_poly.entity_id
_entity_poly.type
_entity_poly.pdbx_seq_one_letter_code
_entity_poly.pdbx_strand_id
1 'polypeptide(L)'
;MTQIWGRGPGVSCPAKSYKRIPVVDSDGEPNCCYTIESLVGQPNAEEDLYPNTFIIELEINTQAEEYARSSDPVMIQVKLHDRRAMVNPFSDGYSLKAGMHYNAYVSMQTQERLPSPYDTHCLDYLEIWKRNNGTGPLSHKVRILRF
;
A
#
# COMPACT_ATOMS: atom_id res chain seq x y z
N MET A 1 19.75 -6.34 1.60
CA MET A 1 19.80 -5.31 0.54
C MET A 1 19.17 -5.94 -0.69
N THR A 2 17.86 -5.78 -0.88
CA THR A 2 17.10 -6.58 -1.86
C THR A 2 16.88 -5.72 -3.11
N GLN A 3 17.52 -6.11 -4.22
CA GLN A 3 17.30 -5.51 -5.53
C GLN A 3 16.08 -6.15 -6.18
N ILE A 4 15.11 -5.33 -6.58
CA ILE A 4 13.97 -5.74 -7.38
C ILE A 4 14.46 -5.79 -8.84
N TRP A 5 14.59 -6.99 -9.42
CA TRP A 5 14.93 -7.17 -10.84
C TRP A 5 13.73 -7.76 -11.58
N GLY A 6 13.10 -6.97 -12.45
CA GLY A 6 12.17 -7.50 -13.47
C GLY A 6 12.97 -7.97 -14.68
N ARG A 7 12.79 -9.23 -15.12
CA ARG A 7 13.33 -9.73 -16.40
C ARG A 7 12.24 -9.68 -17.47
N GLY A 8 12.17 -8.56 -18.17
CA GLY A 8 11.41 -8.40 -19.41
C GLY A 8 12.22 -7.59 -20.44
N PRO A 9 12.02 -7.80 -21.74
CA PRO A 9 12.74 -7.05 -22.76
C PRO A 9 12.25 -5.60 -22.79
N GLY A 10 13.10 -4.66 -22.39
CA GLY A 10 13.10 -3.31 -22.98
C GLY A 10 12.33 -2.18 -22.30
N VAL A 11 11.99 -2.26 -21.00
CA VAL A 11 11.70 -1.05 -20.19
C VAL A 11 12.32 -1.25 -18.82
N SER A 12 13.43 -0.56 -18.51
CA SER A 12 13.90 -0.50 -17.13
C SER A 12 12.87 0.32 -16.35
N CYS A 13 12.04 -0.33 -15.55
CA CYS A 13 11.29 0.39 -14.53
C CYS A 13 12.33 1.10 -13.65
N PRO A 14 12.29 2.44 -13.49
CA PRO A 14 13.13 3.10 -12.52
C PRO A 14 12.92 2.44 -11.17
N ALA A 15 13.99 2.34 -10.37
CA ALA A 15 13.91 1.72 -9.05
C ALA A 15 12.77 2.37 -8.26
N LYS A 16 11.69 1.62 -8.05
CA LYS A 16 10.50 2.13 -7.40
C LYS A 16 10.84 2.50 -5.96
N SER A 17 10.43 3.69 -5.52
CA SER A 17 10.66 4.12 -4.15
C SER A 17 9.86 3.23 -3.20
N TYR A 18 10.48 2.83 -2.09
CA TYR A 18 9.80 2.10 -1.02
C TYR A 18 9.96 2.84 0.30
N LYS A 19 8.91 2.76 1.14
CA LYS A 19 8.91 3.36 2.47
C LYS A 19 8.59 2.30 3.52
N ARG A 20 9.43 2.22 4.55
CA ARG A 20 9.18 1.37 5.72
C ARG A 20 8.15 2.03 6.62
N ILE A 21 7.12 1.28 7.01
CA ILE A 21 6.02 1.72 7.86
C ILE A 21 5.92 0.75 9.06
N PRO A 22 6.07 1.22 10.30
CA PRO A 22 5.76 0.41 11.46
C PRO A 22 4.25 0.17 11.53
N VAL A 23 3.86 -1.07 11.82
CA VAL A 23 2.46 -1.47 11.97
C VAL A 23 2.34 -2.40 13.16
N VAL A 24 1.11 -2.62 13.61
CA VAL A 24 0.79 -3.59 14.67
C VAL A 24 -0.08 -4.66 14.06
N ASP A 25 0.17 -5.93 14.35
CA ASP A 25 -0.68 -7.01 13.84
C ASP A 25 -2.00 -7.15 14.63
N SER A 26 -2.76 -8.20 14.32
CA SER A 26 -4.03 -8.50 15.00
C SER A 26 -3.87 -8.85 16.48
N ASP A 27 -2.69 -9.33 16.88
CA ASP A 27 -2.39 -9.76 18.24
C ASP A 27 -1.79 -8.63 19.08
N GLY A 28 -1.53 -7.46 18.47
CA GLY A 28 -0.92 -6.32 19.14
C GLY A 28 0.60 -6.28 19.03
N GLU A 29 1.20 -7.19 18.27
CA GLU A 29 2.65 -7.30 18.16
C GLU A 29 3.22 -6.34 17.10
N PRO A 30 4.37 -5.71 17.39
CA PRO A 30 4.98 -4.74 16.49
C PRO A 30 5.58 -5.44 15.26
N ASN A 31 5.18 -4.96 14.08
CA ASN A 31 5.59 -5.47 12.79
C ASN A 31 6.10 -4.33 11.89
N CYS A 32 6.71 -4.69 10.75
CA CYS A 32 7.19 -3.73 9.77
C CYS A 32 6.66 -4.07 8.38
N CYS A 33 6.04 -3.10 7.73
CA CYS A 33 5.59 -3.19 6.35
C CYS A 33 6.40 -2.27 5.44
N TYR A 34 6.38 -2.58 4.15
CA TYR A 34 6.96 -1.75 3.11
C TYR A 34 5.87 -1.36 2.13
N THR A 35 5.79 -0.06 1.81
CA THR A 35 4.92 0.44 0.75
C THR A 35 5.76 0.77 -0.48
N ILE A 36 5.21 0.52 -1.66
CA ILE A 36 5.85 0.80 -2.96
C ILE A 36 5.13 2.00 -3.60
N GLU A 37 5.88 2.98 -4.09
CA GLU A 37 5.36 4.18 -4.79
C GLU A 37 4.34 5.00 -3.97
N SER A 38 4.49 4.99 -2.64
CA SER A 38 3.60 5.76 -1.75
C SER A 38 3.83 7.26 -1.85
N LEU A 39 2.73 8.02 -1.91
CA LEU A 39 2.69 9.48 -1.88
C LEU A 39 2.39 10.03 -0.48
N VAL A 40 2.39 9.16 0.56
CA VAL A 40 2.18 9.59 1.95
C VAL A 40 3.28 10.57 2.39
N GLY A 41 2.88 11.76 2.82
CA GLY A 41 3.76 12.87 3.19
C GLY A 41 4.24 13.71 2.00
N GLN A 42 3.66 13.52 0.81
CA GLN A 42 4.03 14.23 -0.41
C GLN A 42 2.80 14.97 -0.98
N PRO A 43 2.33 16.05 -0.33
CA PRO A 43 1.07 16.72 -0.68
C PRO A 43 1.05 17.33 -2.09
N ASN A 44 2.23 17.66 -2.62
CA ASN A 44 2.40 18.34 -3.90
C ASN A 44 2.97 17.41 -5.00
N ALA A 45 3.06 16.11 -4.74
CA ALA A 45 3.51 15.17 -5.75
C ALA A 45 2.47 15.06 -6.87
N GLU A 46 2.94 15.07 -8.11
CA GLU A 46 2.11 14.83 -9.28
C GLU A 46 1.65 13.38 -9.35
N GLU A 47 0.48 13.14 -9.95
CA GLU A 47 0.02 11.78 -10.21
C GLU A 47 0.75 11.21 -11.43
N ASP A 48 1.47 10.11 -11.23
CA ASP A 48 2.03 9.36 -12.35
C ASP A 48 0.89 8.75 -13.18
N LEU A 49 0.90 9.03 -14.48
CA LEU A 49 0.00 8.41 -15.44
C LEU A 49 0.53 7.03 -15.80
N TYR A 50 -0.13 5.99 -15.29
CA TYR A 50 0.16 4.61 -15.69
C TYR A 50 -0.65 4.23 -16.94
N PRO A 51 -0.11 3.35 -17.80
CA PRO A 51 -0.90 2.75 -18.85
C PRO A 51 -2.08 1.98 -18.26
N ASN A 52 -3.19 1.88 -18.99
CA ASN A 52 -4.43 1.20 -18.56
C ASN A 52 -4.21 -0.26 -18.11
N THR A 53 -3.10 -0.87 -18.51
CA THR A 53 -2.68 -2.21 -18.14
C THR A 53 -1.18 -2.22 -17.87
N PHE A 54 -0.79 -2.68 -16.69
CA PHE A 54 0.61 -2.94 -16.34
C PHE A 54 0.69 -4.16 -15.42
N ILE A 55 1.88 -4.76 -15.36
CA ILE A 55 2.15 -5.92 -14.51
C ILE A 55 3.21 -5.50 -13.48
N ILE A 56 2.97 -5.86 -12.21
CA ILE A 56 3.98 -5.77 -11.16
C ILE A 56 4.36 -7.19 -10.77
N GLU A 57 5.65 -7.50 -10.89
CA GLU A 57 6.23 -8.74 -10.40
C GLU A 57 6.98 -8.47 -9.09
N LEU A 58 6.67 -9.26 -8.05
CA LEU A 58 7.29 -9.16 -6.74
C LEU A 58 7.86 -10.52 -6.35
N GLU A 59 9.16 -10.54 -6.10
CA GLU A 59 9.86 -11.68 -5.50
C GLU A 59 10.25 -11.31 -4.07
N ILE A 60 9.69 -12.02 -3.10
CA ILE A 60 9.86 -11.72 -1.68
C ILE A 60 10.60 -12.87 -1.02
N ASN A 61 11.78 -12.57 -0.46
CA ASN A 61 12.48 -13.50 0.42
C ASN A 61 11.98 -13.30 1.85
N THR A 62 11.34 -14.33 2.42
CA THR A 62 10.75 -14.28 3.76
C THR A 62 11.73 -14.60 4.88
N GLN A 63 12.92 -15.15 4.58
CA GLN A 63 13.92 -15.52 5.59
C GLN A 63 13.32 -16.32 6.76
N ALA A 64 12.78 -17.50 6.47
CA ALA A 64 12.05 -18.33 7.44
C ALA A 64 12.87 -18.66 8.70
N GLU A 65 14.20 -18.69 8.56
CA GLU A 65 15.14 -18.99 9.63
C GLU A 65 15.24 -17.87 10.68
N GLU A 66 14.80 -16.65 10.35
CA GLU A 66 14.83 -15.49 11.25
C GLU A 66 13.56 -15.36 12.11
N TYR A 67 12.60 -16.28 11.97
CA TYR A 67 11.36 -16.24 12.73
C TYR A 67 11.59 -16.61 14.20
N ALA A 68 10.91 -15.91 15.11
CA ALA A 68 11.05 -16.11 16.54
C ALA A 68 10.67 -17.54 17.00
N ARG A 69 9.72 -18.18 16.30
CA ARG A 69 9.32 -19.57 16.54
C ARG A 69 9.30 -20.33 15.21
N SER A 70 9.95 -21.47 15.20
CA SER A 70 9.99 -22.35 14.02
C SER A 70 8.64 -23.01 13.69
N SER A 71 7.69 -23.00 14.63
CA SER A 71 6.32 -23.48 14.41
C SER A 71 5.43 -22.46 13.70
N ASP A 72 5.83 -21.18 13.67
CA ASP A 72 4.96 -20.14 13.14
C ASP A 72 4.92 -20.25 11.61
N PRO A 73 3.72 -20.21 11.00
CA PRO A 73 3.62 -20.28 9.56
C PRO A 73 4.25 -19.02 8.95
N VAL A 74 5.11 -19.23 7.94
CA VAL A 74 5.73 -18.14 7.19
C VAL A 74 4.68 -17.55 6.25
N MET A 75 4.09 -16.43 6.68
CA MET A 75 3.03 -15.72 5.99
C MET A 75 3.49 -14.33 5.51
N ILE A 76 3.01 -13.90 4.37
CA ILE A 76 3.21 -12.57 3.81
C ILE A 76 1.86 -11.84 3.86
N GLN A 77 1.82 -10.66 4.48
CA GLN A 77 0.62 -9.83 4.52
C GLN A 77 0.71 -8.74 3.45
N VAL A 78 -0.29 -8.69 2.57
CA VAL A 78 -0.32 -7.76 1.44
C VAL A 78 -1.66 -7.01 1.40
N LYS A 79 -1.61 -5.70 1.16
CA LYS A 79 -2.80 -4.89 0.88
C LYS A 79 -2.52 -3.99 -0.31
N LEU A 80 -3.41 -4.02 -1.29
CA LEU A 80 -3.47 -3.01 -2.33
C LEU A 80 -4.32 -1.83 -1.84
N HIS A 81 -3.82 -0.62 -2.01
CA HIS A 81 -4.47 0.60 -1.57
C HIS A 81 -4.11 1.81 -2.43
N ASP A 82 -4.84 2.91 -2.25
CA ASP A 82 -4.53 4.20 -2.86
C ASP A 82 -3.14 4.70 -2.42
N ARG A 83 -2.34 5.24 -3.33
CA ARG A 83 -0.94 5.65 -3.08
C ARG A 83 -0.78 6.67 -1.94
N ARG A 84 -1.81 7.49 -1.69
CA ARG A 84 -1.82 8.52 -0.64
C ARG A 84 -2.31 7.96 0.71
N ALA A 85 -2.90 6.77 0.73
CA ALA A 85 -3.40 6.13 1.94
C ALA A 85 -2.28 5.39 2.68
N MET A 86 -2.35 5.42 4.01
CA MET A 86 -1.59 4.52 4.87
C MET A 86 -2.55 3.48 5.41
N VAL A 87 -2.23 2.20 5.22
CA VAL A 87 -3.08 1.08 5.62
C VAL A 87 -2.27 0.03 6.36
N ASN A 88 -2.94 -0.70 7.24
CA ASN A 88 -2.38 -1.85 7.92
C ASN A 88 -2.83 -3.13 7.21
N PRO A 89 -1.93 -3.92 6.60
CA PRO A 89 -2.33 -5.14 5.91
C PRO A 89 -2.79 -6.25 6.87
N PHE A 90 -2.50 -6.17 8.17
CA PHE A 90 -2.97 -7.17 9.15
C PHE A 90 -4.45 -7.02 9.51
N SER A 91 -5.07 -5.85 9.29
CA SER A 91 -6.48 -5.63 9.64
C SER A 91 -7.46 -5.94 8.51
N ASP A 92 -7.07 -5.67 7.26
CA ASP A 92 -7.95 -5.80 6.08
C ASP A 92 -7.17 -6.23 4.83
N GLY A 93 -6.01 -6.86 5.00
CA GLY A 93 -5.18 -7.37 3.90
C GLY A 93 -5.43 -8.84 3.58
N TYR A 94 -4.60 -9.34 2.67
CA TYR A 94 -4.55 -10.74 2.28
C TYR A 94 -3.32 -11.39 2.91
N SER A 95 -3.54 -12.54 3.54
CA SER A 95 -2.47 -13.39 4.05
C SER A 95 -2.11 -14.44 3.00
N LEU A 96 -0.88 -14.38 2.51
CA LEU A 96 -0.34 -15.30 1.50
C LEU A 96 0.68 -16.22 2.15
N LYS A 97 0.72 -17.48 1.74
CA LYS A 97 1.72 -18.44 2.23
C LYS A 97 3.02 -18.26 1.46
N ALA A 98 4.15 -18.25 2.15
CA ALA A 98 5.46 -18.19 1.51
C ALA A 98 5.74 -19.44 0.64
N GLY A 99 6.60 -19.27 -0.38
CA GLY A 99 6.99 -20.34 -1.31
C GLY A 99 5.95 -20.67 -2.40
N MET A 100 4.89 -19.87 -2.50
CA MET A 100 3.82 -20.05 -3.49
C MET A 100 3.83 -18.90 -4.50
N HIS A 101 3.42 -19.19 -5.74
CA HIS A 101 3.21 -18.18 -6.77
C HIS A 101 1.74 -17.74 -6.79
N TYR A 102 1.49 -16.44 -6.74
CA TYR A 102 0.15 -15.87 -6.75
C TYR A 102 -0.02 -14.89 -7.91
N ASN A 103 -1.17 -14.98 -8.59
CA ASN A 103 -1.58 -14.01 -9.60
C ASN A 103 -2.76 -13.20 -9.06
N ALA A 104 -2.59 -11.89 -8.96
CA ALA A 104 -3.64 -10.97 -8.55
C ALA A 104 -4.09 -10.13 -9.75
N TYR A 105 -5.39 -10.15 -10.04
CA TYR A 105 -6.00 -9.31 -11.07
C TYR A 105 -6.72 -8.15 -10.39
N VAL A 106 -6.35 -6.93 -10.77
CA VAL A 106 -6.78 -5.71 -10.10
C VAL A 106 -7.53 -4.83 -11.10
N SER A 107 -8.68 -4.32 -10.69
CA SER A 107 -9.44 -3.30 -11.41
C SER A 107 -9.68 -2.10 -10.51
N MET A 108 -9.46 -0.89 -11.02
CA MET A 108 -9.77 0.35 -10.31
C MET A 108 -11.21 0.77 -10.60
N GLN A 109 -11.96 1.15 -9.56
CA GLN A 109 -13.26 1.78 -9.69
C GLN A 109 -13.23 3.11 -8.95
N THR A 110 -13.57 4.20 -9.65
CA THR A 110 -13.62 5.55 -9.09
C THR A 110 -15.06 6.01 -9.03
N GLN A 111 -15.47 6.57 -7.90
CA GLN A 111 -16.76 7.23 -7.75
C GLN A 111 -16.55 8.73 -7.58
N GLU A 112 -16.91 9.50 -8.61
CA GLU A 112 -16.90 10.95 -8.56
C GLU A 112 -18.26 11.48 -8.10
N ARG A 113 -18.25 12.45 -7.19
CA ARG A 113 -19.45 13.14 -6.69
C ARG A 113 -19.39 14.60 -7.14
N LEU A 114 -20.55 15.18 -7.40
CA LEU A 114 -20.63 16.56 -7.84
C LEU A 114 -20.12 17.50 -6.74
N PRO A 115 -19.35 18.55 -7.07
CA PRO A 115 -18.94 19.56 -6.10
C PRO A 115 -20.15 20.39 -5.65
N SER A 116 -19.95 21.31 -4.69
CA SER A 116 -20.95 22.34 -4.34
C SER A 116 -21.55 22.98 -5.61
N PRO A 117 -22.87 23.28 -5.68
CA PRO A 117 -23.84 23.41 -4.59
C PRO A 117 -24.67 22.15 -4.28
N TYR A 118 -24.32 20.99 -4.84
CA TYR A 118 -25.04 19.76 -4.57
C TYR A 118 -24.78 19.31 -3.13
N ASP A 119 -25.85 19.01 -2.39
CA ASP A 119 -25.73 18.47 -1.05
C ASP A 119 -25.28 17.02 -1.11
N THR A 120 -23.97 16.82 -1.13
CA THR A 120 -23.36 15.49 -1.15
C THR A 120 -23.07 14.97 0.25
N HIS A 121 -23.18 15.82 1.29
CA HIS A 121 -22.70 15.57 2.65
C HIS A 121 -21.29 14.93 2.70
N CYS A 122 -20.47 15.16 1.68
CA CYS A 122 -19.12 14.60 1.59
C CYS A 122 -18.10 15.63 2.08
N LEU A 123 -17.10 15.13 2.82
CA LEU A 123 -15.93 15.90 3.19
C LEU A 123 -14.87 15.78 2.08
N ASP A 124 -14.25 16.88 1.68
CA ASP A 124 -13.10 16.83 0.78
C ASP A 124 -11.85 16.36 1.56
N TYR A 125 -11.71 15.04 1.66
CA TYR A 125 -10.60 14.41 2.36
C TYR A 125 -9.25 14.69 1.68
N LEU A 126 -9.24 14.91 0.35
CA LEU A 126 -7.99 15.16 -0.38
C LEU A 126 -7.44 16.54 -0.03
N GLU A 127 -8.30 17.56 0.01
CA GLU A 127 -7.90 18.90 0.41
C GLU A 127 -7.46 18.96 1.89
N ILE A 128 -8.11 18.20 2.76
CA ILE A 128 -7.69 18.07 4.16
C ILE A 128 -6.33 17.37 4.27
N TRP A 129 -6.13 16.29 3.52
CA TRP A 129 -4.87 15.54 3.49
C TRP A 129 -3.71 16.41 3.00
N LYS A 130 -3.92 17.21 1.95
CA LYS A 130 -2.94 18.19 1.46
C LYS A 130 -2.63 19.26 2.52
N ARG A 131 -3.65 19.83 3.15
CA ARG A 131 -3.51 20.82 4.24
C ARG A 131 -2.72 20.26 5.43
N ASN A 132 -2.84 18.96 5.68
CA ASN A 132 -2.12 18.23 6.72
C ASN A 132 -0.77 17.66 6.22
N ASN A 133 -0.14 18.32 5.23
CA ASN A 133 1.17 17.95 4.70
C ASN A 133 1.25 16.50 4.19
N GLY A 134 0.20 16.01 3.55
CA GLY A 134 0.14 14.67 3.00
C GLY A 134 -0.13 13.58 4.04
N THR A 135 -0.84 13.91 5.12
CA THR A 135 -1.15 12.98 6.21
C THR A 135 -2.63 13.00 6.58
N GLY A 136 -3.08 11.92 7.21
CA GLY A 136 -4.46 11.76 7.66
C GLY A 136 -5.32 10.89 6.74
N PRO A 137 -6.63 10.80 7.03
CA PRO A 137 -7.53 9.88 6.34
C PRO A 137 -7.96 10.43 4.98
N LEU A 138 -8.09 9.54 4.00
CA LEU A 138 -8.60 9.83 2.65
C LEU A 138 -10.03 9.37 2.43
N SER A 139 -10.62 8.73 3.44
CA SER A 139 -12.02 8.34 3.44
C SER A 139 -12.49 8.20 4.88
N HIS A 140 -13.79 8.15 5.07
CA HIS A 140 -14.40 7.93 6.38
C HIS A 140 -13.98 6.59 7.03
N LYS A 141 -13.61 5.58 6.22
CA LYS A 141 -13.22 4.25 6.71
C LYS A 141 -11.79 4.21 7.24
N VAL A 142 -10.90 5.07 6.72
CA VAL A 142 -9.51 5.14 7.19
C VAL A 142 -9.52 5.89 8.51
N ARG A 143 -9.22 5.21 9.61
CA ARG A 143 -9.00 5.84 10.92
C ARG A 143 -7.52 6.11 11.11
N ILE A 144 -7.21 7.22 11.77
CA ILE A 144 -5.84 7.57 12.15
C ILE A 144 -5.37 6.53 13.17
N LEU A 145 -4.41 5.68 12.78
CA LEU A 145 -3.63 4.91 13.75
C LEU A 145 -2.69 5.89 14.45
N ARG A 146 -3.03 6.28 15.68
CA ARG A 146 -2.09 6.99 16.55
C ARG A 146 -1.20 5.94 17.20
N PHE A 147 0.10 5.99 16.89
CA PHE A 147 1.14 5.24 17.60
C PHE A 147 1.58 6.03 18.83
#